data_AF-A0A345RDL0-F1
#
_entry.id   AF-A0A345RDL0-F1
#
_cell.length_a   1.000
_cell.length_b   1.000
_cell.length_c   1.000
_cell.angle_alpha   90.00
_cell.angle_beta   90.00
_cell.angle_gamma   90.00
#
_symmetry.space_group_name_H-M   'P 1'
#
loop_
_entity.id
_entity.type
_entity.pdbx_description
1 polymer ?
#
loop_
_entity_poly.entity_id
_entity_poly.type
_entity_poly.pdbx_seq_one_letter_code
_entity_poly.pdbx_strand_id
1 'polypeptide(L)'
;MYQPHCAEDVLDLVRRTGRKYQTPMLSVARNDFTDAEAIWLFLMHGDKVIGGFASKAVDLRNESFEDYMRRTSKHQYNRNEDPIERVSPVMNKMIYGRHAYLGELELHESYRGKRSVVSAFAKIVMGITFLRWPEINCAYAFIAEHHRRLTYDYGFCCSMLNPITWKDPVPDGRRSDHTLALITRDQFFDEWR
;
A
#
# COMPACT_ATOMS: atom_id res chain seq x y z
N MET A 1 -14.83 -4.60 18.41
CA MET A 1 -13.72 -4.56 17.43
C MET A 1 -13.21 -5.99 17.31
N TYR A 2 -13.28 -6.60 16.14
CA TYR A 2 -12.75 -7.96 15.92
C TYR A 2 -11.24 -7.87 15.69
N GLN A 3 -10.45 -8.65 16.42
CA GLN A 3 -9.00 -8.70 16.29
C GLN A 3 -8.58 -10.11 15.89
N PRO A 4 -7.95 -10.31 14.72
CA PRO A 4 -7.44 -11.62 14.33
C PRO A 4 -6.32 -12.06 15.29
N HIS A 5 -6.26 -13.36 15.60
CA HIS A 5 -5.31 -13.94 16.56
C HIS A 5 -4.12 -14.62 15.88
N CYS A 6 -4.25 -14.99 14.61
CA CYS A 6 -3.19 -15.61 13.82
C CYS A 6 -3.25 -15.19 12.34
N ALA A 7 -2.23 -15.59 11.56
CA ALA A 7 -2.16 -15.31 10.13
C ALA A 7 -3.32 -15.95 9.35
N GLU A 8 -3.82 -17.11 9.79
CA GLU A 8 -4.97 -17.78 9.20
C GLU A 8 -6.25 -16.95 9.32
N ASP A 9 -6.47 -16.27 10.44
CA ASP A 9 -7.61 -15.35 10.62
C ASP A 9 -7.51 -14.17 9.65
N VAL A 10 -6.30 -13.61 9.48
CA VAL A 10 -6.08 -12.52 8.52
C VAL A 10 -6.35 -13.00 7.09
N LEU A 11 -5.93 -14.22 6.73
CA LEU A 11 -6.23 -14.83 5.44
C LEU A 11 -7.73 -15.04 5.21
N ASP A 12 -8.47 -15.51 6.22
CA ASP A 12 -9.93 -15.64 6.14
C ASP A 12 -10.60 -14.28 5.89
N LEU A 13 -10.24 -13.27 6.68
CA LEU A 13 -10.77 -11.92 6.51
C LEU A 13 -10.44 -11.35 5.13
N VAL A 14 -9.21 -11.54 4.63
CA VAL A 14 -8.82 -11.12 3.27
C VAL A 14 -9.69 -11.79 2.22
N ARG A 15 -9.94 -13.11 2.31
CA ARG A 15 -10.84 -13.81 1.37
C ARG A 15 -12.24 -13.23 1.40
N ARG A 16 -12.75 -12.88 2.59
CA ARG A 16 -14.08 -12.31 2.79
C ARG A 16 -14.23 -10.89 2.25
N THR A 17 -13.15 -10.15 2.01
CA THR A 17 -13.22 -8.84 1.32
C THR A 17 -13.69 -8.97 -0.13
N GLY A 18 -13.61 -10.16 -0.73
CA GLY A 18 -13.85 -10.36 -2.16
C GLY A 18 -12.67 -9.96 -3.06
N ARG A 19 -11.51 -9.66 -2.49
CA ARG A 19 -10.30 -9.29 -3.24
C ARG A 19 -9.86 -10.41 -4.17
N LYS A 20 -9.66 -10.06 -5.44
CA LYS A 20 -9.25 -11.01 -6.51
C LYS A 20 -7.73 -11.05 -6.72
N TYR A 21 -7.03 -9.98 -6.36
CA TYR A 21 -5.60 -9.81 -6.60
C TYR A 21 -4.88 -9.43 -5.32
N GLN A 22 -3.74 -10.04 -5.05
CA GLN A 22 -2.90 -9.69 -3.91
C GLN A 22 -1.52 -9.34 -4.43
N THR A 23 -0.98 -8.20 -3.98
CA THR A 23 0.39 -7.84 -4.31
C THR A 23 1.36 -8.70 -3.51
N PRO A 24 2.50 -9.16 -4.08
CA PRO A 24 3.49 -9.93 -3.33
C PRO A 24 4.14 -9.17 -2.16
N MET A 25 3.94 -7.86 -2.05
CA MET A 25 4.54 -6.99 -1.05
C MET A 25 3.78 -6.99 0.29
N LEU A 26 2.50 -7.37 0.27
CA LEU A 26 1.61 -7.47 1.43
C LEU A 26 0.90 -8.85 1.45
N SER A 27 1.54 -9.86 0.86
CA SER A 27 0.97 -11.20 0.79
C SER A 27 1.16 -11.94 2.10
N VAL A 28 0.08 -12.06 2.87
CA VAL A 28 0.05 -12.81 4.14
C VAL A 28 0.52 -14.25 3.95
N ALA A 29 0.28 -14.87 2.78
CA ALA A 29 0.70 -16.23 2.47
C ALA A 29 2.22 -16.43 2.44
N ARG A 30 3.00 -15.36 2.24
CA ARG A 30 4.46 -15.42 2.31
C ARG A 30 5.00 -15.45 3.73
N ASN A 31 4.18 -15.03 4.70
CA ASN A 31 4.49 -15.01 6.13
C ASN A 31 5.87 -14.39 6.43
N ASP A 32 6.23 -13.33 5.71
CA ASP A 32 7.52 -12.63 5.80
C ASP A 32 7.40 -11.28 6.53
N PHE A 33 6.41 -11.17 7.43
CA PHE A 33 6.15 -9.99 8.24
C PHE A 33 6.14 -10.32 9.72
N THR A 34 6.66 -9.40 10.52
CA THR A 34 6.43 -9.38 11.97
C THR A 34 5.31 -8.40 12.33
N ASP A 35 4.74 -8.54 13.54
CA ASP A 35 3.76 -7.60 14.11
C ASP A 35 4.28 -6.15 14.20
N ALA A 36 5.61 -5.97 14.13
CA ALA A 36 6.25 -4.67 14.12
C ALA A 36 6.26 -4.01 12.74
N GLU A 37 6.09 -4.78 11.66
CA GLU A 37 6.36 -4.35 10.29
C GLU A 37 5.12 -4.17 9.43
N ALA A 38 4.03 -4.88 9.71
CA ALA A 38 2.83 -4.78 8.90
C ALA A 38 1.55 -4.82 9.75
N ILE A 39 0.50 -4.16 9.24
CA ILE A 39 -0.83 -4.16 9.83
C ILE A 39 -1.87 -4.42 8.74
N TRP A 40 -2.91 -5.18 9.08
CA TRP A 40 -4.11 -5.37 8.27
C TRP A 40 -5.31 -4.78 9.01
N LEU A 41 -6.06 -3.94 8.31
CA LEU A 41 -7.27 -3.33 8.82
C LEU A 41 -8.45 -3.77 7.96
N PHE A 42 -9.54 -4.16 8.62
CA PHE A 42 -10.74 -4.64 7.96
C PHE A 42 -11.92 -3.75 8.34
N LEU A 43 -12.66 -3.32 7.31
CA LEU A 43 -13.87 -2.55 7.50
C LEU A 43 -15.05 -3.51 7.66
N MET A 44 -15.69 -3.47 8.82
CA MET A 44 -16.82 -4.33 9.17
C MET A 44 -18.15 -3.58 9.06
N HIS A 45 -19.18 -4.25 8.55
CA HIS A 45 -20.57 -3.81 8.63
C HIS A 45 -21.43 -4.92 9.22
N GLY A 46 -21.70 -4.83 10.52
CA GLY A 46 -22.13 -5.97 11.31
C GLY A 46 -21.05 -7.06 11.26
N ASP A 47 -21.45 -8.28 10.89
CA ASP A 47 -20.55 -9.44 10.84
C ASP A 47 -19.87 -9.61 9.47
N LYS A 48 -20.12 -8.71 8.52
CA LYS A 48 -19.59 -8.76 7.17
C LYS A 48 -18.33 -7.91 7.04
N VAL A 49 -17.28 -8.50 6.48
CA VAL A 49 -16.10 -7.77 6.01
C VAL A 49 -16.49 -7.09 4.70
N ILE A 50 -16.53 -5.77 4.68
CA ILE A 50 -16.91 -4.98 3.50
C ILE A 50 -15.71 -4.25 2.87
N GLY A 51 -14.54 -4.31 3.51
CA GLY A 51 -13.32 -3.77 2.97
C GLY A 51 -12.08 -4.24 3.73
N GLY A 52 -10.94 -4.09 3.10
CA GLY A 52 -9.64 -4.40 3.67
C GLY A 52 -8.58 -3.41 3.21
N PHE A 53 -7.55 -3.28 4.02
CA PHE A 53 -6.37 -2.48 3.73
C PHE A 53 -5.17 -3.10 4.43
N ALA A 54 -3.98 -2.99 3.85
CA ALA A 54 -2.76 -3.34 4.54
C ALA A 54 -1.66 -2.28 4.40
N SER A 55 -0.90 -2.10 5.47
CA SER A 55 0.19 -1.12 5.55
C SER A 55 1.45 -1.83 6.03
N LYS A 56 2.59 -1.54 5.42
CA LYS A 56 3.90 -2.09 5.78
C LYS A 56 4.90 -0.97 6.01
N ALA A 57 5.51 -0.95 7.19
CA ALA A 57 6.68 -0.13 7.47
C ALA A 57 7.92 -0.71 6.80
N VAL A 58 8.73 0.16 6.20
CA VAL A 58 10.01 -0.17 5.57
C VAL A 58 11.04 0.82 6.07
N ASP A 59 12.18 0.31 6.54
CA ASP A 59 13.35 1.11 6.88
C ASP A 59 14.43 0.89 5.81
N LEU A 60 14.68 1.90 4.99
CA LEU A 60 15.71 1.85 3.95
C LEU A 60 17.13 1.93 4.52
N ARG A 61 17.31 2.45 5.74
CA ARG A 61 18.63 2.76 6.31
C ARG A 61 19.46 3.61 5.33
N ASN A 62 20.48 3.01 4.71
CA ASN A 62 21.38 3.65 3.75
C ASN A 62 21.10 3.23 2.28
N GLU A 63 20.08 2.42 2.03
CA GLU A 63 19.67 1.99 0.69
C GLU A 63 18.83 3.10 0.02
N SER A 64 18.99 3.28 -1.30
CA SER A 64 18.07 4.14 -2.06
C SER A 64 16.72 3.46 -2.23
N PHE A 65 15.65 4.24 -2.44
CA PHE A 65 14.34 3.66 -2.71
C PHE A 65 14.33 2.82 -4.00
N GLU A 66 15.07 3.27 -5.03
CA GLU A 66 15.25 2.52 -6.27
C GLU A 66 15.90 1.15 -6.03
N ASP A 67 17.02 1.09 -5.31
CA ASP A 67 17.73 -0.17 -5.04
C ASP A 67 16.84 -1.14 -4.25
N TYR A 68 16.12 -0.61 -3.24
CA TYR A 68 15.12 -1.36 -2.49
C TYR A 68 14.06 -1.97 -3.42
N MET A 69 13.48 -1.16 -4.32
CA MET A 69 12.43 -1.62 -5.24
C MET A 69 12.95 -2.68 -6.21
N ARG A 70 14.15 -2.50 -6.78
CA ARG A 70 14.79 -3.47 -7.69
C ARG A 70 15.06 -4.80 -6.97
N ARG A 71 15.71 -4.75 -5.80
CA ARG A 71 16.04 -5.91 -4.98
C ARG A 71 14.79 -6.67 -4.53
N THR A 72 13.80 -5.97 -4.00
CA THR A 72 12.57 -6.61 -3.50
C THR A 72 11.70 -7.12 -4.63
N SER A 73 11.57 -6.40 -5.75
CA SER A 73 10.78 -6.86 -6.90
C SER A 73 11.35 -8.15 -7.50
N LYS A 74 12.68 -8.25 -7.61
CA LYS A 74 13.34 -9.48 -8.08
C LYS A 74 12.91 -10.71 -7.26
N HIS A 75 12.94 -10.61 -5.93
CA HIS A 75 12.47 -11.67 -5.04
C HIS A 75 10.94 -11.87 -5.10
N GLN A 76 10.18 -10.77 -5.08
CA GLN A 76 8.72 -10.79 -5.03
C GLN A 76 8.08 -11.49 -6.23
N TYR A 77 8.67 -11.34 -7.41
CA TYR A 77 8.19 -11.93 -8.66
C TYR A 77 9.01 -13.15 -9.11
N ASN A 78 9.87 -13.69 -8.23
CA ASN A 78 10.71 -14.86 -8.48
C ASN A 78 11.49 -14.76 -9.81
N ARG A 79 12.16 -13.63 -10.05
CA ARG A 79 12.91 -13.35 -11.28
C ARG A 79 14.41 -13.54 -11.08
N ASN A 80 15.08 -14.10 -12.09
CA ASN A 80 16.54 -14.23 -12.11
C ASN A 80 17.25 -12.89 -12.37
N GLU A 81 16.57 -11.96 -13.04
CA GLU A 81 17.06 -10.63 -13.38
C GLU A 81 16.17 -9.55 -12.75
N ASP A 82 16.69 -8.32 -12.71
CA ASP A 82 15.93 -7.15 -12.27
C ASP A 82 14.75 -6.88 -13.25
N PRO A 83 13.49 -6.99 -12.78
CA PRO A 83 12.31 -6.76 -13.63
C PRO A 83 12.01 -5.29 -13.87
N ILE A 84 12.70 -4.37 -13.21
CA ILE A 84 12.48 -2.93 -13.36
C ILE A 84 13.42 -2.40 -14.44
N GLU A 85 12.86 -1.68 -15.40
CA GLU A 85 13.65 -0.93 -16.38
C GLU A 85 14.11 0.38 -15.79
N ARG A 86 13.18 1.15 -15.21
CA ARG A 86 13.46 2.48 -14.67
C ARG A 86 12.62 2.75 -13.43
N VAL A 87 13.23 3.37 -12.42
CA VAL A 87 12.55 4.07 -11.33
C VAL A 87 12.73 5.57 -11.57
N SER A 88 11.68 6.36 -11.37
CA SER A 88 11.80 7.82 -11.47
C SER A 88 12.79 8.34 -10.41
N PRO A 89 13.84 9.09 -10.79
CA PRO A 89 14.83 9.62 -9.82
C PRO A 89 14.22 10.53 -8.76
N VAL A 90 13.03 11.09 -9.03
CA VAL A 90 12.27 11.90 -8.06
C VAL A 90 11.83 11.05 -6.86
N MET A 91 11.61 9.74 -7.03
CA MET A 91 11.21 8.85 -5.94
C MET A 91 12.25 8.81 -4.82
N ASN A 92 13.54 8.76 -5.15
CA ASN A 92 14.61 8.75 -4.15
C ASN A 92 14.65 10.03 -3.31
N LYS A 93 14.08 11.13 -3.79
CA LYS A 93 13.96 12.39 -3.05
C LYS A 93 12.71 12.44 -2.17
N MET A 94 11.64 11.75 -2.57
CA MET A 94 10.35 11.79 -1.89
C MET A 94 10.19 10.67 -0.86
N ILE A 95 10.78 9.50 -1.11
CA ILE A 95 10.68 8.31 -0.26
C ILE A 95 12.10 7.93 0.15
N TYR A 96 12.42 8.15 1.41
CA TYR A 96 13.74 7.90 1.99
C TYR A 96 13.60 7.53 3.47
N GLY A 97 14.64 6.93 4.05
CA GLY A 97 14.62 6.52 5.47
C GLY A 97 13.48 5.56 5.76
N ARG A 98 12.77 5.80 6.88
CA ARG A 98 11.64 4.97 7.30
C ARG A 98 10.33 5.50 6.74
N HIS A 99 9.59 4.63 6.04
CA HIS A 99 8.39 5.00 5.31
C HIS A 99 7.34 3.85 5.33
N ALA A 100 6.10 4.11 4.93
CA ALA A 100 5.05 3.10 4.84
C ALA A 100 4.61 2.84 3.39
N TYR A 101 4.59 1.57 2.99
CA TYR A 101 3.87 1.13 1.80
C TYR A 101 2.42 0.82 2.16
N LEU A 102 1.51 1.47 1.45
CA LEU A 102 0.08 1.32 1.53
C LEU A 102 -0.39 0.48 0.33
N GLY A 103 -1.11 -0.60 0.60
CA GLY A 103 -1.63 -1.45 -0.43
C GLY A 103 -2.91 -2.14 -0.03
N GLU A 104 -3.38 -3.00 -0.92
CA GLU A 104 -4.48 -3.90 -0.60
C GLU A 104 -5.79 -3.15 -0.25
N LEU A 105 -5.98 -1.89 -0.67
CA LEU A 105 -7.25 -1.19 -0.47
C LEU A 105 -8.31 -1.81 -1.39
N GLU A 106 -9.26 -2.52 -0.80
CA GLU A 106 -10.36 -3.16 -1.52
C GLU A 106 -11.67 -2.92 -0.77
N LEU A 107 -12.74 -2.63 -1.50
CA LEU A 107 -14.10 -2.70 -0.98
C LEU A 107 -14.88 -3.78 -1.71
N HIS A 108 -15.70 -4.50 -0.95
CA HIS A 108 -16.63 -5.48 -1.49
C HIS A 108 -17.51 -4.84 -2.58
N GLU A 109 -17.79 -5.57 -3.66
CA GLU A 109 -18.43 -5.03 -4.88
C GLU A 109 -19.75 -4.28 -4.59
N SER A 110 -20.57 -4.82 -3.68
CA SER A 110 -21.85 -4.22 -3.25
C SER A 110 -21.72 -2.93 -2.42
N TYR A 111 -20.51 -2.54 -2.02
CA TYR A 111 -20.21 -1.34 -1.24
C TYR A 111 -19.32 -0.34 -2.01
N ARG A 112 -18.93 -0.67 -3.25
CA ARG A 112 -18.20 0.26 -4.13
C ARG A 112 -19.09 1.45 -4.50
N GLY A 113 -18.45 2.58 -4.84
CA GLY A 113 -19.13 3.84 -5.20
C GLY A 113 -19.51 4.74 -4.02
N LYS A 114 -19.43 4.25 -2.78
CA LYS A 114 -19.59 5.08 -1.57
C LYS A 114 -18.28 5.82 -1.25
N ARG A 115 -17.98 6.88 -2.02
CA ARG A 115 -16.73 7.65 -1.89
C ARG A 115 -16.43 8.11 -0.47
N SER A 116 -17.44 8.58 0.28
CA SER A 116 -17.28 9.00 1.67
C SER A 116 -16.79 7.87 2.59
N VAL A 117 -17.25 6.64 2.37
CA VAL A 117 -16.82 5.46 3.13
C VAL A 117 -15.38 5.09 2.79
N VAL A 118 -15.03 5.07 1.50
CA VAL A 118 -13.65 4.79 1.07
C VAL A 118 -12.70 5.84 1.62
N SER A 119 -13.09 7.12 1.53
CA SER A 119 -12.30 8.25 2.01
C SER A 119 -12.07 8.18 3.51
N ALA A 120 -13.14 7.99 4.29
CA ALA A 120 -13.05 7.85 5.73
C ALA A 120 -12.17 6.64 6.12
N PHE A 121 -12.36 5.50 5.45
CA PHE A 121 -11.57 4.30 5.74
C PHE A 121 -10.09 4.52 5.41
N ALA A 122 -9.76 5.08 4.26
CA ALA A 122 -8.38 5.38 3.87
C ALA A 122 -7.71 6.37 4.84
N LYS A 123 -8.41 7.43 5.27
CA LYS A 123 -7.88 8.39 6.25
C LYS A 123 -7.66 7.76 7.63
N ILE A 124 -8.58 6.92 8.11
CA ILE A 124 -8.42 6.18 9.37
C ILE A 124 -7.19 5.28 9.30
N VAL A 125 -7.04 4.54 8.21
CA VAL A 125 -5.90 3.65 7.96
C VAL A 125 -4.58 4.42 7.95
N MET A 126 -4.52 5.58 7.28
CA MET A 126 -3.33 6.43 7.28
C MET A 126 -3.02 6.94 8.69
N GLY A 127 -4.04 7.37 9.43
CA GLY A 127 -3.90 7.78 10.83
C GLY A 127 -3.33 6.66 11.69
N ILE A 128 -3.88 5.45 11.59
CA ILE A 128 -3.35 4.28 12.31
C ILE A 128 -1.92 3.98 11.90
N THR A 129 -1.59 4.05 10.61
CA THR A 129 -0.22 3.85 10.10
C THR A 129 0.76 4.83 10.75
N PHE A 130 0.45 6.13 10.74
CA PHE A 130 1.32 7.15 11.34
C PHE A 130 1.36 7.10 12.87
N LEU A 131 0.30 6.66 13.54
CA LEU A 131 0.29 6.47 15.00
C LEU A 131 1.06 5.21 15.41
N ARG A 132 0.97 4.13 14.63
CA ARG A 132 1.68 2.87 14.88
C ARG A 132 3.19 3.02 14.71
N TRP A 133 3.61 3.82 13.74
CA TRP A 133 5.01 4.08 13.42
C TRP A 133 5.31 5.58 13.38
N PRO A 134 5.53 6.22 14.55
CA PRO A 134 5.77 7.65 14.67
C PRO A 134 6.94 8.18 13.81
N GLU A 135 7.95 7.35 13.61
CA GLU A 135 9.20 7.63 12.88
C GLU A 135 9.09 7.56 11.35
N ILE A 136 7.95 7.12 10.80
CA ILE A 136 7.73 7.11 9.36
C ILE A 136 7.51 8.54 8.85
N ASN A 137 8.27 8.93 7.82
CA ASN A 137 8.19 10.27 7.22
C ASN A 137 7.05 10.42 6.18
N CYS A 138 6.68 9.33 5.51
CA CYS A 138 5.65 9.33 4.47
C CYS A 138 4.98 7.97 4.31
N ALA A 139 3.78 8.00 3.76
CA ALA A 139 3.05 6.82 3.33
C ALA A 139 2.75 6.92 1.83
N TYR A 140 2.93 5.82 1.10
CA TYR A 140 2.78 5.82 -0.36
C TYR A 140 2.08 4.56 -0.88
N ALA A 141 1.38 4.69 -2.01
CA ALA A 141 0.76 3.59 -2.73
C ALA A 141 1.04 3.68 -4.23
N PHE A 142 1.03 2.54 -4.92
CA PHE A 142 0.89 2.50 -6.37
C PHE A 142 -0.54 2.16 -6.72
N ILE A 143 -1.21 3.06 -7.44
CA ILE A 143 -2.59 2.90 -7.87
C ILE A 143 -2.67 2.82 -9.40
N ALA A 144 -3.68 2.14 -9.92
CA ALA A 144 -3.95 2.14 -11.35
C ALA A 144 -4.24 3.56 -11.85
N GLU A 145 -3.85 3.87 -13.09
CA GLU A 145 -3.97 5.22 -13.67
C GLU A 145 -5.40 5.79 -13.56
N HIS A 146 -6.41 4.96 -13.82
CA HIS A 146 -7.82 5.37 -13.76
C HIS A 146 -8.29 5.73 -12.35
N HIS A 147 -7.58 5.30 -11.29
CA HIS A 147 -7.81 5.69 -9.91
C HIS A 147 -7.10 6.99 -9.51
N ARG A 148 -6.28 7.60 -10.37
CA ARG A 148 -5.55 8.85 -10.07
C ARG A 148 -6.44 9.98 -9.60
N ARG A 149 -7.66 10.09 -10.12
CA ARG A 149 -8.63 11.12 -9.70
C ARG A 149 -9.13 10.92 -8.25
N LEU A 150 -8.94 9.72 -7.69
CA LEU A 150 -9.31 9.36 -6.33
C LEU A 150 -8.16 9.52 -5.33
N THR A 151 -6.97 9.95 -5.77
CA THR A 151 -5.81 10.17 -4.89
C THR A 151 -6.15 11.03 -3.67
N TYR A 152 -6.82 12.18 -3.89
CA TYR A 152 -7.26 13.06 -2.83
C TYR A 152 -8.43 12.48 -2.02
N ASP A 153 -9.34 11.73 -2.67
CA ASP A 153 -10.42 11.02 -1.97
C ASP A 153 -9.84 10.01 -0.98
N TYR A 154 -8.71 9.38 -1.31
CA TYR A 154 -8.00 8.48 -0.40
C TYR A 154 -7.20 9.20 0.69
N GLY A 155 -7.02 10.52 0.61
CA GLY A 155 -6.25 11.30 1.58
C GLY A 155 -4.78 11.47 1.23
N PHE A 156 -4.36 11.17 0.00
CA PHE A 156 -3.01 11.52 -0.46
C PHE A 156 -2.98 12.95 -1.02
N CYS A 157 -1.87 13.65 -0.87
CA CYS A 157 -1.71 15.04 -1.33
C CYS A 157 -0.83 15.16 -2.58
N CYS A 158 -0.04 14.13 -2.89
CA CYS A 158 0.90 14.10 -4.02
C CYS A 158 0.57 12.95 -4.97
N SER A 159 0.70 13.19 -6.28
CA SER A 159 0.61 12.17 -7.31
C SER A 159 1.73 12.29 -8.36
N MET A 160 2.31 11.17 -8.78
CA MET A 160 3.29 11.11 -9.87
C MET A 160 2.96 9.99 -10.85
N LEU A 161 2.88 10.34 -12.14
CA LEU A 161 2.63 9.39 -13.21
C LEU A 161 3.89 8.56 -13.52
N ASN A 162 3.67 7.30 -13.91
CA ASN A 162 4.70 6.39 -14.42
C ASN A 162 5.95 6.34 -13.52
N PRO A 163 5.80 6.11 -12.20
CA PRO A 163 6.91 6.17 -11.25
C PRO A 163 7.91 5.02 -11.47
N ILE A 164 7.44 3.90 -12.02
CA ILE A 164 8.24 2.71 -12.33
C ILE A 164 7.86 2.24 -13.73
N THR A 165 8.87 1.99 -14.56
CA THR A 165 8.74 1.31 -15.85
C THR A 165 9.26 -0.12 -15.67
N TRP A 166 8.45 -1.10 -16.04
CA TRP A 166 8.76 -2.53 -15.94
C TRP A 166 9.27 -3.07 -17.27
N LYS A 167 10.23 -3.99 -17.22
CA LYS A 167 10.69 -4.75 -18.40
C LYS A 167 9.65 -5.78 -18.82
N ASP A 168 9.68 -6.15 -20.10
CA ASP A 168 8.91 -7.29 -20.58
C ASP A 168 9.55 -8.64 -20.18
N PRO A 169 8.75 -9.65 -19.81
CA PRO A 169 7.31 -9.56 -19.56
C PRO A 169 7.02 -8.89 -18.21
N VAL A 170 6.11 -7.90 -18.23
CA VAL A 170 5.68 -7.15 -17.04
C VAL A 170 5.16 -8.10 -15.96
N PRO A 171 5.57 -7.95 -14.68
CA PRO A 171 5.07 -8.81 -13.61
C PRO A 171 3.56 -8.69 -13.35
N ASP A 172 2.92 -9.78 -12.95
CA ASP A 172 1.49 -9.81 -12.65
C ASP A 172 1.08 -8.75 -11.62
N GLY A 173 -0.03 -8.06 -11.90
CA GLY A 173 -0.52 -6.96 -11.06
C GLY A 173 0.31 -5.67 -11.13
N ARG A 174 1.31 -5.60 -12.02
CA ARG A 174 2.08 -4.38 -12.30
C ARG A 174 1.80 -3.84 -13.69
N ARG A 175 1.92 -2.53 -13.81
CA ARG A 175 1.80 -1.78 -15.06
C ARG A 175 2.71 -0.56 -15.00
N SER A 176 3.27 -0.18 -16.14
CA SER A 176 4.11 1.02 -16.26
C SER A 176 3.31 2.33 -16.25
N ASP A 177 1.98 2.25 -16.34
CA ASP A 177 1.04 3.38 -16.22
C ASP A 177 0.52 3.62 -14.79
N HIS A 178 1.02 2.86 -13.80
CA HIS A 178 0.65 3.11 -12.42
C HIS A 178 0.99 4.53 -12.01
N THR A 179 0.22 5.06 -11.06
CA THR A 179 0.46 6.35 -10.42
C THR A 179 0.96 6.10 -9.01
N LEU A 180 2.02 6.81 -8.62
CA LEU A 180 2.40 6.94 -7.21
C LEU A 180 1.45 7.93 -6.55
N ALA A 181 0.84 7.54 -5.43
CA ALA A 181 0.14 8.42 -4.51
C ALA A 181 0.95 8.49 -3.20
N LEU A 182 1.15 9.69 -2.66
CA LEU A 182 2.00 9.90 -1.49
C LEU A 182 1.45 11.00 -0.59
N ILE A 183 1.70 10.86 0.72
CA ILE A 183 1.49 11.88 1.73
C ILE A 183 2.61 11.84 2.76
N THR A 184 3.13 13.00 3.17
CA THR A 184 4.06 13.07 4.29
C THR A 184 3.32 13.08 5.62
N ARG A 185 3.99 12.68 6.70
CA ARG A 185 3.45 12.72 8.05
C ARG A 185 2.94 14.12 8.41
N ASP A 186 3.75 15.15 8.16
CA ASP A 186 3.41 16.53 8.49
C ASP A 186 2.17 16.99 7.73
N GLN A 187 2.11 16.71 6.43
CA GLN A 187 0.94 17.02 5.60
C GLN A 187 -0.32 16.31 6.09
N PHE A 188 -0.20 15.04 6.52
CA PHE A 188 -1.33 14.32 7.09
C PHE A 188 -1.85 15.02 8.33
N PHE A 189 -0.99 15.33 9.32
CA PHE A 189 -1.43 15.95 10.58
C PHE A 189 -1.85 17.42 10.45
N ASP A 190 -1.32 18.14 9.46
CA ASP A 190 -1.77 19.50 9.17
C ASP A 190 -3.24 19.54 8.70
N GLU A 191 -3.77 18.48 8.08
CA GLU A 191 -5.21 18.39 7.74
C GLU A 191 -6.13 18.25 8.97
N TRP A 192 -5.59 17.90 10.14
CA TRP A 192 -6.36 17.66 11.38
C TRP A 192 -6.21 18.77 12.41
N ARG A 193 -5.44 19.83 12.11
CA ARG A 193 -5.32 21.02 12.95
C ARG A 193 -6.43 22.02 12.64
#